data_AF-A0A327HTX8-F1
#
_entry.id   AF-A0A327HTX8-F1
#
_cell.length_a   1.000
_cell.length_b   1.000
_cell.length_c   1.000
_cell.angle_alpha   90.00
_cell.angle_beta   90.00
_cell.angle_gamma   90.00
#
_symmetry.space_group_name_H-M   'P 1'
#
loop_
_entity.id
_entity.type
_entity.pdbx_description
1 polymer ?
#
loop_
_entity_poly.entity_id
_entity_poly.type
_entity_poly.pdbx_seq_one_letter_code
_entity_poly.pdbx_strand_id
1 'polypeptide(L)'
;MAKEEERLVNHKCRKCNRTDRRPWTPAEPPRCNHCESSMDPLEIRYKCLRCGHLTWIEAGATGKSCHKCGYRVFAKPRSQGRPHKTLKAI
;
A
#
# COMPACT_ATOMS: atom_id res chain seq x y z
N MET A 1 8.42 20.76 -0.70
CA MET A 1 8.48 19.29 -0.55
C MET A 1 7.04 18.80 -0.43
N ALA A 2 6.49 18.18 -1.46
CA ALA A 2 5.12 17.64 -1.41
C ALA A 2 5.11 16.51 -0.36
N LYS A 3 4.27 16.61 0.66
CA LYS A 3 4.14 15.59 1.69
C LYS A 3 3.73 14.30 0.98
N GLU A 4 4.53 13.25 1.10
CA GLU A 4 4.28 11.94 0.46
C GLU A 4 2.93 11.31 0.88
N GLU A 5 2.29 11.88 1.90
CA GLU A 5 0.99 11.54 2.47
C GLU A 5 -0.20 12.05 1.63
N GLU A 6 0.00 12.97 0.68
CA GLU A 6 -1.09 13.54 -0.15
C GLU A 6 -1.36 12.76 -1.44
N ARG A 7 -0.69 11.62 -1.69
CA ARG A 7 -0.93 10.84 -2.90
C ARG A 7 -2.32 10.17 -2.84
N LEU A 8 -3.13 10.42 -3.86
CA LEU A 8 -4.40 9.74 -4.09
C LEU A 8 -4.16 8.32 -4.61
N VAL A 9 -4.50 7.32 -3.80
CA VAL A 9 -4.42 5.89 -4.13
C VAL A 9 -5.82 5.34 -4.39
N ASN A 10 -5.93 4.42 -5.35
CA ASN A 10 -7.18 3.72 -5.61
C ASN A 10 -7.42 2.67 -4.51
N HIS A 11 -8.61 2.68 -3.91
CA HIS A 11 -9.01 1.72 -2.88
C HIS A 11 -10.18 0.90 -3.38
N LYS A 12 -10.24 -0.40 -3.04
CA LYS A 12 -11.34 -1.30 -3.38
C LYS A 12 -12.08 -1.74 -2.13
N CYS A 13 -13.41 -1.56 -2.13
CA CYS A 13 -14.26 -2.04 -1.06
C CYS A 13 -14.29 -3.57 -1.02
N ARG A 14 -14.10 -4.14 0.17
CA ARG A 14 -14.14 -5.60 0.39
C ARG A 14 -15.52 -6.22 0.16
N LYS A 15 -16.60 -5.46 0.34
CA LYS A 15 -17.98 -5.96 0.31
C LYS A 15 -18.67 -5.73 -1.02
N CYS A 16 -18.69 -4.49 -1.52
CA CYS A 16 -19.40 -4.13 -2.75
C CYS A 16 -18.49 -3.99 -3.98
N ASN A 17 -17.18 -4.28 -3.85
CA ASN A 17 -16.18 -4.16 -4.92
C ASN A 17 -16.07 -2.78 -5.60
N ARG A 18 -16.75 -1.73 -5.09
CA ARG A 18 -16.60 -0.36 -5.57
C ARG A 18 -15.18 0.15 -5.33
N THR A 19 -14.70 0.95 -6.28
CA THR A 19 -13.38 1.57 -6.23
C THR A 19 -13.50 3.08 -6.02
N ASP A 20 -12.72 3.63 -5.11
CA ASP A 20 -12.66 5.07 -4.86
C ASP A 20 -11.21 5.54 -4.72
N ARG A 21 -10.89 6.72 -5.29
CA ARG A 21 -9.57 7.35 -5.12
C ARG A 21 -9.58 8.19 -3.86
N ARG A 22 -8.66 7.91 -2.94
CA ARG A 22 -8.57 8.57 -1.63
C ARG A 22 -7.11 8.79 -1.24
N PRO A 23 -6.81 9.79 -0.38
CA PRO A 23 -5.46 9.97 0.14
C PRO A 23 -5.01 8.71 0.86
N TRP A 24 -3.76 8.32 0.65
CA TRP A 24 -3.20 7.16 1.32
C TRP A 24 -2.91 7.48 2.79
N THR A 25 -3.47 6.67 3.68
CA THR A 25 -3.21 6.73 5.12
C THR A 25 -2.56 5.42 5.59
N PRO A 26 -1.39 5.47 6.27
CA PRO A 26 -0.74 4.26 6.80
C PRO A 26 -1.48 3.65 8.00
N ALA A 27 -2.19 4.50 8.77
CA ALA A 27 -2.77 4.13 10.06
C ALA A 27 -4.08 3.35 9.93
N GLU A 28 -5.03 3.82 9.11
CA GLU A 28 -6.37 3.25 9.05
C GLU A 28 -6.86 3.14 7.59
N PRO A 29 -7.45 1.99 7.20
CA PRO A 29 -8.06 1.84 5.88
C PRO A 29 -9.35 2.68 5.76
N PRO A 30 -9.58 3.35 4.62
CA PRO A 30 -10.80 4.14 4.44
C PRO A 30 -12.04 3.25 4.38
N ARG A 31 -13.19 3.84 4.76
CA ARG A 31 -14.51 3.17 4.68
C ARG A 31 -15.23 3.53 3.39
N CYS A 32 -15.95 2.55 2.84
CA CYS A 32 -16.77 2.73 1.65
C CYS A 32 -18.01 3.57 1.96
N ASN A 33 -18.30 4.57 1.13
CA ASN A 33 -19.48 5.44 1.32
C ASN A 33 -20.82 4.72 1.14
N HIS A 34 -20.83 3.56 0.46
CA HIS A 34 -22.07 2.83 0.15
C HIS A 34 -22.45 1.78 1.19
N CYS A 35 -21.47 1.14 1.83
CA CYS A 35 -21.72 -0.02 2.70
C CYS A 35 -20.88 -0.01 3.97
N GLU A 36 -20.19 1.11 4.24
CA GLU A 36 -19.37 1.38 5.42
C GLU A 36 -18.24 0.37 5.70
N SER A 37 -18.07 -0.60 4.80
CA SER A 37 -17.06 -1.64 4.91
C SER A 37 -15.68 -1.08 4.60
N SER A 38 -14.65 -1.69 5.20
CA SER A 38 -13.26 -1.31 4.97
C SER A 38 -12.86 -1.50 3.50
N MET A 39 -12.07 -0.57 2.98
CA MET A 39 -11.50 -0.61 1.63
C MET A 39 -10.01 -0.88 1.70
N ASP A 40 -9.50 -1.74 0.82
CA ASP A 40 -8.08 -2.04 0.71
C ASP A 40 -7.41 -1.19 -0.37
N PRO A 41 -6.19 -0.67 -0.14
CA PRO A 41 -5.45 0.06 -1.15
C PRO A 41 -5.00 -0.90 -2.26
N LEU A 42 -5.28 -0.53 -3.50
CA LEU A 42 -4.83 -1.24 -4.69
C LEU A 42 -3.41 -0.85 -5.09
N GLU A 43 -2.86 0.25 -4.58
CA GLU A 43 -1.44 0.57 -4.71
C GLU A 43 -0.74 0.39 -3.37
N ILE A 44 0.41 -0.27 -3.39
CA ILE A 44 1.25 -0.52 -2.22
C ILE A 44 2.59 0.18 -2.45
N ARG A 45 3.06 0.89 -1.43
CA ARG A 45 4.39 1.46 -1.42
C ARG A 45 5.42 0.35 -1.20
N TYR A 46 6.44 0.29 -2.05
CA TYR A 46 7.55 -0.65 -1.95
C TYR A 46 8.88 0.09 -1.83
N LYS A 47 9.83 -0.48 -1.08
CA LYS A 47 11.21 -0.02 -0.99
C LYS A 47 12.12 -0.92 -1.81
N CYS A 48 12.90 -0.35 -2.70
CA CYS A 48 13.98 -1.06 -3.38
C CYS A 48 15.05 -1.47 -2.36
N LEU A 49 15.40 -2.76 -2.31
CA LEU A 49 16.40 -3.25 -1.35
C LEU A 49 17.84 -2.83 -1.69
N ARG A 50 18.12 -2.45 -2.94
CA ARG A 50 19.46 -2.04 -3.38
C ARG A 50 19.74 -0.56 -3.15
N CYS A 51 18.85 0.33 -3.60
CA CYS A 51 19.07 1.78 -3.54
C CYS A 51 18.18 2.51 -2.52
N GLY A 52 17.28 1.79 -1.84
CA GLY A 52 16.37 2.36 -0.85
C GLY A 52 15.24 3.23 -1.43
N HIS A 53 15.18 3.43 -2.75
CA HIS A 53 14.15 4.24 -3.39
C HIS A 53 12.75 3.66 -3.17
N LEU A 54 11.78 4.53 -2.87
CA LEU A 54 10.41 4.17 -2.60
C LEU A 54 9.56 4.37 -3.87
N THR A 55 8.78 3.36 -4.23
CA THR A 55 7.96 3.38 -5.44
C THR A 55 6.57 2.83 -5.14
N TRP A 56 5.54 3.45 -5.69
CA TRP A 56 4.16 2.98 -5.64
C TRP A 56 3.92 1.96 -6.73
N ILE A 57 3.37 0.81 -6.36
CA ILE A 57 3.18 -0.32 -7.27
C ILE A 57 1.82 -0.93 -6.99
N GLU A 58 1.08 -1.26 -8.04
CA GLU A 58 -0.18 -1.99 -7.90
C GLU A 58 0.01 -3.32 -7.14
N ALA A 59 -0.95 -3.60 -6.26
CA ALA A 59 -1.03 -4.82 -5.48
C ALA A 59 -1.19 -6.01 -6.43
N GLY A 60 -0.25 -6.96 -6.36
CA GLY A 60 -0.23 -8.14 -7.23
C GLY A 60 0.56 -7.99 -8.53
N ALA A 61 1.10 -6.80 -8.85
CA ALA A 61 1.95 -6.64 -10.02
C ALA A 61 3.25 -7.45 -9.91
N THR A 62 3.54 -8.27 -10.92
CA THR A 62 4.76 -9.07 -11.08
C THR A 62 5.76 -8.33 -11.98
N GLY A 63 7.03 -8.75 -11.98
CA GLY A 63 8.01 -8.27 -12.98
C GLY A 63 8.57 -6.85 -12.81
N LYS A 64 8.19 -6.11 -11.76
CA LYS A 64 8.65 -4.73 -11.50
C LYS A 64 10.17 -4.58 -11.28
N SER A 65 10.72 -3.45 -11.73
CA SER A 65 12.12 -3.04 -11.57
C SER A 65 12.21 -1.60 -11.03
N CYS A 66 13.25 -1.31 -10.25
CA CYS A 66 13.40 0.01 -9.65
C CYS A 66 13.82 1.02 -10.73
N HIS A 67 13.03 2.07 -10.94
CA HIS A 67 13.33 3.09 -11.94
C HIS A 67 14.70 3.77 -11.72
N LYS A 68 15.18 3.84 -10.47
CA LYS A 68 16.46 4.46 -10.13
C LYS A 68 17.69 3.59 -10.42
N CYS A 69 17.58 2.27 -10.28
CA CYS A 69 18.77 1.38 -10.34
C CYS A 69 18.56 0.05 -11.07
N GLY A 70 17.39 -0.18 -11.68
CA GLY A 70 17.04 -1.39 -12.42
C GLY A 70 16.79 -2.64 -11.55
N TYR A 71 17.01 -2.58 -10.24
CA TYR A 71 16.93 -3.76 -9.37
C TYR A 71 15.48 -4.25 -9.16
N ARG A 72 15.26 -5.57 -9.17
CA ARG A 72 13.92 -6.19 -9.17
C ARG A 72 13.40 -6.61 -7.80
N VAL A 73 14.22 -6.54 -6.75
CA VAL A 73 13.82 -6.97 -5.40
C VAL A 73 13.29 -5.79 -4.60
N PHE A 74 12.06 -5.94 -4.11
CA PHE A 74 11.32 -4.93 -3.38
C PHE A 74 10.75 -5.49 -2.07
N ALA A 75 10.84 -4.72 -1.00
CA ALA A 75 10.16 -5.02 0.26
C ALA A 75 9.00 -4.06 0.50
N LYS A 76 7.84 -4.59 0.88
CA LYS A 76 6.75 -3.76 1.41
C LYS A 76 7.22 -3.20 2.77
N PRO A 77 7.27 -1.87 2.98
CA PRO A 77 7.56 -1.31 4.29
C PRO A 77 6.61 -1.91 5.32
N ARG A 78 7.15 -2.37 6.45
CA ARG A 78 6.30 -2.86 7.53
C ARG A 78 5.37 -1.74 7.95
N SER A 79 4.09 -2.05 8.09
CA SER A 79 3.04 -1.10 8.46
C SER A 79 3.50 -0.38 9.74
N GLN A 80 3.83 0.92 9.65
CA GLN A 80 4.02 1.74 10.84
C GLN A 80 2.64 1.95 11.46
N GLY A 81 2.25 1.09 12.41
CA GLY A 81 1.03 1.28 13.20
C GLY A 81 -0.02 0.17 13.14
N ARG A 82 0.12 -0.88 12.31
CA ARG A 82 -0.71 -2.08 12.53
C ARG A 82 -0.10 -2.90 13.66
N PRO A 83 -0.89 -3.32 14.67
CA PRO A 83 -0.38 -4.22 15.70
C PRO A 83 0.21 -5.44 15.01
N HIS A 84 1.47 -5.72 15.33
CA HIS A 84 2.14 -6.93 14.87
C HIS A 84 1.24 -8.11 15.22
N LYS A 85 0.87 -8.94 14.23
CA LYS A 85 0.35 -10.27 14.53
C LYS A 85 1.52 -11.02 15.16
N THR A 86 1.58 -11.05 16.48
CA THR A 86 2.43 -11.96 17.23
C THR A 86 1.95 -13.37 16.88
N LEU A 87 2.72 -14.05 16.04
CA LEU A 87 2.55 -15.49 15.88
C LEU A 87 2.84 -16.09 17.25
N LYS A 88 1.83 -16.71 17.89
CA LYS A 88 2.09 -17.56 19.05
C LYS A 88 3.00 -18.68 18.56
N ALA A 89 4.22 -18.72 19.09
CA ALA A 89 5.01 -19.94 19.04
C ALA A 89 4.17 -21.02 19.77
N ILE A 90 3.94 -22.13 19.07
CA ILE A 90 3.30 -23.33 19.63
C ILE A 90 4.35 -24.03 20.49
#